data_AF-A0A945ZKC1-F1
#
_entry.id   AF-A0A945ZKC1-F1
#
_cell.length_a   1.000
_cell.length_b   1.000
_cell.length_c   1.000
_cell.angle_alpha   90.00
_cell.angle_beta   90.00
_cell.angle_gamma   90.00
#
_symmetry.space_group_name_H-M   'P 1'
#
loop_
_entity.id
_entity.type
_entity.pdbx_description
1 polymer ?
#
loop_
_entity_poly.entity_id
_entity_poly.type
_entity_poly.pdbx_seq_one_letter_code
_entity_poly.pdbx_strand_id
1 'polypeptide(L)' 'MSDILIKKVPSALHNKIKNRAKKHHRSMNKEIINILETVLQNGEYTSEFPPPLSVSEPIDDAFINRAKRSGRS' A
#
# COMPACT_ATOMS: atom_id res chain seq x y z
N MET A 1 -19.35 -14.78 -1.26
CA MET A 1 -19.00 -13.46 -1.82
C MET A 1 -20.11 -12.51 -1.39
N SER A 2 -19.80 -11.45 -0.67
CA SER A 2 -20.79 -10.47 -0.20
C SER A 2 -20.69 -9.22 -1.07
N ASP A 3 -21.85 -8.74 -1.53
CA ASP A 3 -21.95 -7.52 -2.32
C ASP A 3 -22.53 -6.38 -1.47
N ILE A 4 -22.03 -5.17 -1.68
CA ILE A 4 -22.51 -3.96 -0.99
C ILE A 4 -23.04 -2.99 -2.04
N LEU A 5 -24.31 -2.58 -1.91
CA LEU A 5 -24.94 -1.57 -2.74
C LEU A 5 -25.14 -0.28 -1.95
N ILE A 6 -24.45 0.78 -2.36
CA ILE A 6 -24.63 2.13 -1.79
C ILE A 6 -25.51 2.94 -2.73
N LYS A 7 -26.75 3.21 -2.32
CA LYS A 7 -27.72 3.99 -3.11
C LYS A 7 -27.56 5.49 -2.82
N LYS A 8 -27.94 6.32 -3.80
CA LYS A 8 -28.02 7.79 -3.68
C LYS A 8 -26.70 8.45 -3.25
N VAL A 9 -25.56 7.95 -3.72
CA VAL A 9 -24.26 8.59 -3.50
C VAL A 9 -24.27 9.98 -4.14
N PRO A 10 -23.92 11.06 -3.40
CA PRO A 10 -23.81 12.40 -3.97
C PRO A 10 -22.84 12.42 -5.17
N SER A 11 -23.21 13.12 -6.24
CA SER A 11 -22.42 13.16 -7.49
C SER A 11 -20.98 13.62 -7.26
N ALA A 12 -20.79 14.61 -6.37
CA ALA A 12 -19.47 15.09 -5.97
C ALA A 12 -18.61 13.97 -5.34
N LEU A 13 -19.19 13.16 -4.46
CA LEU A 13 -18.50 12.05 -3.80
C LEU A 13 -18.17 10.94 -4.81
N HIS A 14 -19.13 10.57 -5.66
CA HIS A 14 -18.92 9.59 -6.72
C HIS A 14 -17.76 10.01 -7.65
N ASN A 15 -17.74 11.28 -8.07
CA ASN A 15 -16.67 11.83 -8.92
C ASN A 15 -15.31 11.82 -8.23
N LYS A 16 -15.27 12.16 -6.93
CA LYS A 16 -14.03 12.10 -6.13
C LYS A 16 -13.46 10.68 -6.08
N ILE A 17 -14.30 9.67 -5.83
CA ILE A 17 -13.89 8.26 -5.81
C ILE A 17 -13.39 7.84 -7.20
N LYS A 18 -14.13 8.17 -8.26
CA LYS A 18 -13.76 7.85 -9.65
C LYS A 18 -12.40 8.43 -10.03
N ASN A 19 -12.14 9.70 -9.68
CA ASN A 19 -10.85 10.34 -9.97
C ASN A 19 -9.71 9.71 -9.18
N ARG A 20 -9.96 9.36 -7.90
CA ARG A 20 -8.97 8.67 -7.07
C ARG A 20 -8.66 7.27 -7.60
N ALA A 21 -9.67 6.52 -8.05
CA ALA A 21 -9.50 5.20 -8.68
C ALA A 21 -8.63 5.29 -9.95
N LYS A 22 -8.87 6.30 -10.81
CA LYS A 22 -8.02 6.57 -11.98
C LYS A 22 -6.57 6.85 -11.59
N LYS A 23 -6.34 7.70 -10.58
CA LYS A 23 -5.01 8.05 -10.09
C LYS A 23 -4.22 6.83 -9.60
N HIS A 24 -4.89 5.87 -8.98
CA HIS A 24 -4.27 4.63 -8.46
C HIS A 24 -4.30 3.47 -9.44
N HIS A 25 -4.71 3.70 -10.70
CA HIS A 25 -4.84 2.67 -11.73
C HIS A 25 -5.70 1.47 -11.31
N ARG A 26 -6.79 1.72 -10.57
CA ARG A 26 -7.72 0.72 -10.05
C ARG A 26 -9.13 0.92 -10.59
N SER A 27 -9.92 -0.16 -10.57
CA SER A 27 -11.36 -0.04 -10.77
C SER A 27 -12.01 0.69 -9.58
N MET A 28 -13.17 1.29 -9.81
CA MET A 28 -13.88 2.03 -8.76
C MET A 28 -14.27 1.13 -7.58
N ASN A 29 -14.69 -0.12 -7.84
CA ASN A 29 -14.98 -1.08 -6.77
C ASN A 29 -13.75 -1.44 -5.95
N LYS A 30 -12.60 -1.71 -6.60
CA LYS A 30 -11.33 -1.96 -5.89
C LYS A 30 -10.92 -0.76 -5.03
N GLU A 31 -11.16 0.45 -5.51
CA GLU A 31 -10.87 1.66 -4.75
C GLU A 31 -11.78 1.82 -3.53
N ILE A 32 -13.08 1.53 -3.66
CA ILE A 32 -14.03 1.54 -2.54
C ILE A 32 -13.60 0.52 -1.47
N ILE A 33 -13.26 -0.70 -1.88
CA ILE A 33 -12.77 -1.75 -0.97
C ILE A 33 -11.52 -1.26 -0.24
N ASN A 34 -10.52 -0.75 -0.97
CA ASN A 34 -9.29 -0.23 -0.37
C ASN A 34 -9.58 0.89 0.64
N ILE A 35 -10.52 1.81 0.37
CA ILE A 35 -10.90 2.87 1.31
C ILE A 35 -11.48 2.27 2.59
N LEU A 36 -12.39 1.30 2.46
CA LEU A 36 -12.99 0.62 3.62
C LEU A 36 -11.94 -0.12 4.43
N GLU A 37 -11.08 -0.90 3.78
CA GLU A 37 -9.96 -1.61 4.42
C GLU A 37 -9.03 -0.64 5.15
N THR A 38 -8.64 0.46 4.50
CA THR A 38 -7.73 1.45 5.11
C THR A 38 -8.37 2.09 6.35
N VAL A 39 -9.66 2.42 6.30
CA VAL A 39 -10.33 3.04 7.45
C VAL A 39 -10.47 2.05 8.62
N LEU A 40 -10.81 0.80 8.33
CA LEU A 40 -10.92 -0.25 9.34
C LEU A 40 -9.54 -0.59 9.95
N GLN A 41 -8.52 -0.72 9.10
CA GLN A 41 -7.14 -0.94 9.54
C GLN A 41 -6.58 0.24 10.33
N ASN A 42 -6.87 1.49 9.97
CA ASN A 42 -6.42 2.65 10.74
C ASN A 42 -7.02 2.71 12.16
N GLY A 43 -8.12 2.00 12.42
CA GLY A 43 -8.65 1.79 13.78
C GLY A 43 -8.00 0.64 14.54
N GLU A 44 -7.33 -0.28 13.84
CA GLU A 44 -6.74 -1.52 14.39
C GLU A 44 -5.21 -1.51 14.43
N TYR A 45 -4.55 -0.66 13.65
CA TYR A 45 -3.09 -0.61 13.56
C TYR A 45 -2.49 0.49 14.43
N THR A 46 -2.22 0.17 15.69
CA THR A 46 -0.92 0.55 16.25
C THR A 46 0.11 -0.38 15.60
N SER A 47 0.61 0.03 14.43
CA SER A 47 1.76 -0.63 13.83
C SER A 47 2.95 -0.46 14.80
N GLU A 48 3.16 -1.41 15.70
CA GLU A 48 4.47 -1.61 16.30
C GLU A 48 5.40 -2.02 15.16
N PHE A 49 6.08 -1.03 14.59
CA PHE A 49 7.16 -1.33 13.66
C PHE A 49 8.17 -2.20 14.42
N PRO A 50 8.68 -3.29 13.80
CA PRO A 50 9.81 -3.97 14.38
C PRO A 50 10.91 -2.92 14.62
N PRO A 51 11.61 -2.98 15.75
CA PRO A 51 12.69 -2.05 16.02
C PRO A 51 13.66 -2.05 14.83
N PRO A 52 14.25 -0.89 14.49
CA PRO A 52 15.14 -0.78 13.34
C PRO A 52 16.19 -1.88 13.38
N LEU A 53 16.29 -2.64 12.30
CA LEU A 53 17.24 -3.73 12.19
C LEU A 53 18.66 -3.14 12.23
N SER A 54 19.35 -3.35 13.34
CA SER A 54 20.76 -2.98 13.46
C SER A 54 21.58 -4.02 12.70
N VAL A 55 21.90 -3.73 11.44
CA VAL A 55 22.82 -4.56 10.66
C VAL A 55 24.24 -4.37 11.18
N SER A 56 24.95 -5.49 11.38
CA SER A 56 26.33 -5.50 11.89
C SER A 56 27.34 -4.95 10.88
N GLU A 57 27.03 -5.04 9.58
CA GLU A 57 27.84 -4.45 8.52
C GLU A 57 27.09 -3.28 7.89
N PRO A 58 27.73 -2.10 7.72
CA PRO A 58 27.15 -1.02 6.95
C PRO A 58 26.97 -1.46 5.50
N ILE A 59 25.80 -1.14 4.93
CA ILE A 59 25.55 -1.32 3.50
C ILE A 59 26.30 -0.19 2.77
N ASP A 60 27.56 -0.44 2.45
CA ASP A 60 28.47 0.49 1.76
C ASP A 60 28.83 0.01 0.34
N ASP A 61 29.58 0.82 -0.40
CA ASP A 61 30.00 0.48 -1.76
C ASP A 61 30.84 -0.80 -1.82
N ALA A 62 31.58 -1.12 -0.75
CA ALA A 62 32.34 -2.35 -0.65
C ALA A 62 31.42 -3.57 -0.57
N PHE A 63 30.38 -3.52 0.26
CA PHE A 63 29.33 -4.53 0.34
C PHE A 63 28.65 -4.75 -1.02
N ILE A 64 28.23 -3.68 -1.69
CA ILE A 64 27.56 -3.74 -3.01
C ILE A 64 28.47 -4.41 -4.05
N ASN A 65 29.76 -4.04 -4.07
CA ASN A 65 30.71 -4.60 -5.02
C ASN A 65 31.04 -6.08 -4.74
N ARG A 66 31.08 -6.51 -3.46
CA ARG A 66 31.20 -7.93 -3.09
C ARG A 66 29.99 -8.73 -3.59
N ALA A 67 28.78 -8.26 -3.31
CA ALA A 67 27.54 -8.93 -3.71
C ALA A 67 27.41 -9.09 -5.25
N LYS A 68 27.82 -8.07 -6.02
CA LYS A 68 27.84 -8.14 -7.49
C LYS A 68 28.80 -9.21 -8.03
N ARG A 69 29.89 -9.50 -7.31
CA ARG A 69 30.89 -10.50 -7.72
C ARG A 69 30.46 -11.92 -7.35
N SER A 70 29.79 -12.11 -6.21
CA SER A 70 29.34 -13.43 -5.76
C SER A 70 28.22 -14.05 -6.61
N GLY A 71 27.48 -13.24 -7.38
CA GLY A 71 26.45 -13.72 -8.32
C GLY A 71 26.94 -13.98 -9.76
N ARG A 72 28.25 -13.86 -10.01
CA ARG A 72 28.90 -14.16 -11.30
C ARG A 72 29.69 -15.46 -11.19
N SER A 73 28.99 -16.56 -10.96
CA SER A 73 29.50 -17.93 -11.06
C SER A 73 28.56 -18.75 -11.93
#